data_AF-A0A6G6XA51-F1
#
_entry.id   AF-A0A6G6XA51-F1
#
_cell.length_a   1.000
_cell.length_b   1.000
_cell.length_c   1.000
_cell.angle_alpha   90.00
_cell.angle_beta   90.00
_cell.angle_gamma   90.00
#
_symmetry.space_group_name_H-M   'P 1'
#
loop_
_entity.id
_entity.type
_entity.pdbx_description
1 polymer ?
#
loop_
_entity_poly.entity_id
_entity_poly.type
_entity_poly.pdbx_seq_one_letter_code
_entity_poly.pdbx_strand_id
1 'polypeptide(L)'
;MAQHGEASVEEILESIKKVIARDNRDAASPARVVATRAQDDPDHGQVLDLSEMEFAAVADEISPDADENDEPLTTETVRVSMRENFEALAMLAEPGARPQIVRSGETSLEGLVREMLRPMLAEWLDKNLPGMVEKMVQAEIARIAGKRG
;
A
#
# COMPACT_ATOMS: atom_id res chain seq x y z
N MET A 1 -51.31 2.74 5.48
CA MET A 1 -50.78 1.94 4.35
C MET A 1 -49.58 2.70 3.81
N ALA A 2 -48.38 2.17 4.04
CA ALA A 2 -47.11 2.85 3.85
C ALA A 2 -46.65 2.78 2.39
N GLN A 3 -46.25 3.92 1.83
CA GLN A 3 -45.50 4.01 0.58
C GLN A 3 -44.10 4.51 0.93
N HIS A 4 -43.19 3.57 1.21
CA HIS A 4 -41.74 3.81 1.34
C HIS A 4 -41.03 2.67 0.60
N GLY A 5 -41.26 2.59 -0.71
CA GLY A 5 -40.74 1.53 -1.56
C GLY A 5 -39.91 2.13 -2.67
N GLU A 6 -38.59 2.04 -2.49
CA GLU A 6 -37.53 2.18 -3.49
C GLU A 6 -37.21 3.62 -3.94
N ALA A 7 -36.20 4.23 -3.29
CA ALA A 7 -35.55 5.42 -3.82
C ALA A 7 -35.13 5.16 -5.27
N SER A 8 -35.53 6.04 -6.19
CA SER A 8 -35.25 5.87 -7.62
C SER A 8 -33.73 5.83 -7.84
N VAL A 9 -33.27 5.01 -8.78
CA VAL A 9 -31.85 4.93 -9.17
C VAL A 9 -31.28 6.32 -9.48
N GLU A 10 -32.10 7.19 -10.05
CA GLU A 10 -31.75 8.57 -10.38
C GLU A 10 -31.48 9.41 -9.11
N GLU A 11 -32.26 9.21 -8.05
CA GLU A 11 -32.11 9.89 -6.76
C GLU A 11 -30.84 9.43 -6.03
N ILE A 12 -30.52 8.13 -6.12
CA ILE A 12 -29.27 7.56 -5.59
C ILE A 12 -28.07 8.19 -6.31
N LEU A 13 -28.11 8.28 -7.64
CA LEU A 13 -27.03 8.88 -8.43
C LEU A 13 -26.89 10.38 -8.18
N GLU A 14 -28.00 11.10 -7.99
CA GLU A 14 -27.99 12.53 -7.71
C GLU A 14 -27.45 12.83 -6.30
N SER A 15 -27.77 11.98 -5.32
CA SER A 15 -27.23 12.04 -3.96
C SER A 15 -25.71 11.79 -3.94
N ILE A 16 -25.22 10.75 -4.65
CA ILE A 16 -23.78 10.45 -4.78
C ILE A 16 -23.05 11.63 -5.45
N LYS A 17 -23.61 12.18 -6.55
CA LYS A 17 -23.03 13.34 -7.25
C LYS A 17 -22.94 14.57 -6.35
N LYS A 18 -23.95 14.83 -5.51
CA LYS A 18 -23.98 15.96 -4.59
C LYS A 18 -22.95 15.82 -3.46
N VAL A 19 -22.73 14.61 -2.96
CA VAL A 19 -21.72 14.33 -1.93
C VAL A 19 -20.31 14.52 -2.50
N ILE A 20 -20.01 13.96 -3.67
CA ILE A 20 -18.69 14.12 -4.32
C ILE A 20 -18.38 15.58 -4.64
N ALA A 21 -19.37 16.35 -5.13
CA ALA A 21 -19.18 17.77 -5.43
C ALA A 21 -18.93 18.61 -4.17
N ARG A 22 -19.55 18.24 -3.04
CA ARG A 22 -19.30 18.87 -1.74
C ARG A 22 -17.87 18.58 -1.26
N ASP A 23 -17.44 17.33 -1.36
CA ASP A 23 -16.12 16.90 -0.90
C ASP A 23 -14.97 17.48 -1.74
N ASN A 24 -15.15 17.55 -3.07
CA ASN A 24 -14.18 18.18 -3.97
C ASN A 24 -14.04 19.70 -3.72
N ARG A 25 -15.08 20.35 -3.17
CA ARG A 25 -15.01 21.78 -2.81
C ARG A 25 -14.23 22.00 -1.51
N ASP A 26 -14.30 21.05 -0.58
CA ASP A 26 -13.55 21.10 0.68
C ASP A 26 -12.06 20.72 0.48
N ALA A 27 -11.75 19.85 -0.47
CA ALA A 27 -10.38 19.55 -0.90
C ALA A 27 -9.69 20.70 -1.68
N ALA A 28 -10.46 21.66 -2.20
CA ALA A 28 -9.96 22.78 -3.00
C ALA A 28 -9.77 24.09 -2.20
N SER A 29 -9.33 23.99 -0.94
CA SER A 29 -8.80 25.17 -0.23
C SER A 29 -7.33 25.38 -0.61
N PRO A 30 -6.95 26.53 -1.21
CA PRO A 30 -5.59 26.75 -1.68
C PRO A 30 -4.63 26.87 -0.50
N ALA A 31 -3.56 26.08 -0.60
CA ALA A 31 -2.34 26.06 0.20
C ALA A 31 -2.01 27.40 0.89
N ARG A 32 -2.07 27.38 2.22
CA ARG A 32 -1.50 28.44 3.07
C ARG A 32 0.02 28.29 3.04
N VAL A 33 0.67 29.15 2.25
CA VAL A 33 2.12 29.27 2.14
C VAL A 33 2.71 29.59 3.52
N VAL A 34 3.45 28.63 4.10
CA VAL A 34 4.42 28.90 5.16
C VAL A 34 5.78 28.46 4.62
N ALA A 35 6.49 29.43 4.03
CA ALA A 35 7.87 29.26 3.66
C ALA A 35 8.74 29.36 4.91
N THR A 36 9.26 28.23 5.39
CA THR A 36 10.45 28.20 6.24
C THR A 36 11.33 27.01 5.91
N ARG A 37 12.43 27.34 5.22
CA ARG A 37 13.77 26.71 5.23
C ARG A 37 13.89 25.22 4.91
N ALA A 38 14.55 25.01 3.77
CA ALA A 38 15.30 23.83 3.34
C ALA A 38 15.78 22.89 4.46
N GLN A 39 15.33 21.65 4.37
CA GLN A 39 16.17 20.47 4.59
C GLN A 39 15.71 19.36 3.64
N ASP A 40 16.70 18.81 2.95
CA ASP A 40 16.68 17.71 2.00
C ASP A 40 16.35 16.41 2.74
N ASP A 41 15.31 15.67 2.35
CA ASP A 41 15.30 14.21 2.49
C ASP A 41 14.32 13.59 1.46
N PRO A 42 14.80 12.72 0.55
CA PRO A 42 13.99 12.09 -0.47
C PRO A 42 13.69 10.63 -0.07
N ASP A 43 12.78 10.39 0.87
CA ASP A 43 12.20 9.06 0.98
C ASP A 43 10.82 9.03 1.64
N HIS A 44 10.06 8.04 1.17
CA HIS A 44 8.84 7.50 1.73
C HIS A 44 7.56 8.35 1.59
N GLY A 45 6.69 7.84 0.71
CA GLY A 45 5.27 8.14 0.73
C GLY A 45 4.76 8.07 2.16
N GLN A 46 4.00 9.10 2.53
CA GLN A 46 3.39 9.28 3.84
C GLN A 46 2.47 8.08 4.11
N VAL A 47 3.03 7.01 4.65
CA VAL A 47 2.25 5.93 5.25
C VAL A 47 1.70 6.54 6.53
N LEU A 48 0.39 6.76 6.57
CA LEU A 48 -0.28 7.13 7.80
C LEU A 48 -0.16 5.96 8.78
N ASP A 49 0.78 6.08 9.72
CA ASP A 49 0.89 5.17 10.85
C ASP A 49 -0.20 5.53 11.86
N LEU A 50 -1.29 4.74 11.86
CA LEU A 50 -2.41 4.89 12.79
C LEU A 50 -2.03 4.56 14.23
N SER A 51 -0.85 3.98 14.47
CA SER A 51 -0.33 3.73 15.82
C SER A 51 0.34 4.97 16.43
N GLU A 52 0.82 5.89 15.60
CA GLU A 52 1.42 7.17 16.01
C GLU A 52 0.41 8.32 16.07
N MET A 53 -0.86 8.07 15.71
CA MET A 53 -1.93 8.99 16.05
C MET A 53 -2.08 9.01 17.57
N GLU A 54 -1.29 9.89 18.20
CA GLU A 54 -1.41 10.26 19.59
C GLU A 54 -2.88 10.59 19.79
N PHE A 55 -3.57 9.71 20.53
CA PHE A 55 -4.91 9.94 21.03
C PHE A 55 -4.76 11.19 21.88
N ALA A 56 -4.88 12.36 21.25
CA ALA A 56 -4.66 13.65 21.88
C ALA A 56 -5.51 13.58 23.13
N ALA A 57 -4.82 13.58 24.26
CA ALA A 57 -5.42 13.31 25.54
C ALA A 57 -6.43 14.42 25.83
N VAL A 58 -7.66 14.24 25.33
CA VAL A 58 -8.88 14.78 25.92
C VAL A 58 -9.14 13.92 27.16
N ALA A 59 -8.14 13.86 28.04
CA ALA A 59 -8.14 13.10 29.27
C ALA A 59 -8.60 13.96 30.45
N ASP A 60 -9.22 15.12 30.19
CA ASP A 60 -9.71 16.01 31.25
C ASP A 60 -11.14 16.55 31.03
N GLU A 61 -11.90 16.00 30.07
CA GLU A 61 -13.38 16.10 30.07
C GLU A 61 -14.01 14.79 29.58
N ILE A 62 -13.60 13.66 30.18
CA ILE A 62 -14.49 12.50 30.25
C ILE A 62 -15.26 12.67 31.56
N SER A 63 -16.48 13.20 31.46
CA SER A 63 -17.42 13.15 32.58
C SER A 63 -17.53 11.69 33.04
N PRO A 64 -17.44 11.38 34.34
CA PRO A 64 -17.62 10.01 34.84
C PRO A 64 -19.05 9.46 34.65
N ASP A 65 -19.91 10.20 33.93
CA ASP A 65 -21.28 9.84 33.55
C ASP A 65 -21.41 9.44 32.07
N ALA A 66 -20.30 9.21 31.35
CA ALA A 66 -20.33 8.65 29.99
C ALA A 66 -20.47 7.11 29.98
N ASP A 67 -21.07 6.53 31.03
CA ASP A 67 -21.05 5.09 31.32
C ASP A 67 -22.44 4.42 31.36
N GLU A 68 -23.46 4.97 30.66
CA GLU A 68 -24.80 4.36 30.66
C GLU A 68 -25.34 3.86 29.31
N ASN A 69 -24.66 4.07 28.19
CA ASN A 69 -25.17 3.59 26.88
C ASN A 69 -24.12 2.97 25.94
N ASP A 70 -23.14 2.25 26.49
CA ASP A 70 -22.41 1.22 25.74
C ASP A 70 -23.28 -0.05 25.57
N GLU A 71 -24.56 0.15 25.22
CA GLU A 71 -25.41 -0.96 24.87
C GLU A 71 -24.97 -1.45 23.48
N PRO A 72 -24.56 -2.72 23.35
CA PRO A 72 -24.08 -3.23 22.08
C PRO A 72 -25.19 -3.08 21.03
N LEU A 73 -24.86 -2.37 19.95
CA LEU A 73 -25.76 -2.11 18.82
C LEU A 73 -26.21 -3.39 18.09
N THR A 74 -25.71 -4.55 18.51
CA THR A 74 -26.02 -5.86 17.94
C THR A 74 -26.45 -6.82 19.04
N THR A 75 -27.38 -7.71 18.71
CA THR A 75 -27.84 -8.74 19.64
C THR A 75 -26.72 -9.74 19.93
N GLU A 76 -26.76 -10.37 21.11
CA GLU A 76 -25.77 -11.39 21.47
C GLU A 76 -25.68 -12.51 20.45
N THR A 77 -26.82 -12.93 19.90
CA THR A 77 -26.89 -13.95 18.85
C THR A 77 -26.09 -13.54 17.61
N VAL A 78 -26.21 -12.28 17.17
CA VAL A 78 -25.45 -11.78 16.01
C VAL A 78 -23.95 -11.78 16.33
N ARG A 79 -23.55 -11.40 17.55
CA ARG A 79 -22.14 -11.39 17.95
C ARG A 79 -21.54 -12.79 17.99
N VAL A 80 -22.27 -13.77 18.52
CA VAL A 80 -21.84 -15.18 18.55
C VAL A 80 -21.66 -15.71 17.12
N SER A 81 -22.64 -15.53 16.24
CA SER A 81 -22.53 -15.97 14.84
C SER A 81 -21.40 -15.25 14.08
N MET A 82 -21.14 -13.98 14.38
CA MET A 82 -20.01 -13.26 13.78
C MET A 82 -18.67 -13.90 14.19
N ARG A 83 -18.48 -14.20 15.49
CA ARG A 83 -17.28 -14.86 16.00
C ARG A 83 -17.09 -16.24 15.38
N GLU A 84 -18.14 -17.05 15.32
CA GLU A 84 -18.11 -18.39 14.70
C GLU A 84 -17.72 -18.33 13.21
N ASN A 85 -18.27 -17.37 12.46
CA ASN A 85 -17.91 -17.17 11.06
C ASN A 85 -16.46 -16.69 10.91
N PHE A 86 -15.97 -15.81 11.79
CA PHE A 86 -14.58 -15.38 11.78
C PHE A 86 -13.62 -16.51 12.16
N GLU A 87 -13.99 -17.39 13.09
CA GLU A 87 -13.22 -18.60 13.40
C GLU A 87 -13.16 -19.55 12.20
N ALA A 88 -14.30 -19.79 11.52
CA ALA A 88 -14.34 -20.61 10.31
C ALA A 88 -13.48 -20.02 9.18
N LEU A 89 -13.50 -18.69 9.01
CA LEU A 89 -12.64 -18.00 8.06
C LEU A 89 -11.17 -18.07 8.47
N ALA A 90 -10.85 -17.94 9.76
CA ALA A 90 -9.48 -18.07 10.26
C ALA A 90 -8.93 -19.48 10.04
N MET A 91 -9.74 -20.52 10.25
CA MET A 91 -9.37 -21.91 9.94
C MET A 91 -9.13 -22.15 8.44
N LEU A 92 -9.84 -21.44 7.56
CA LEU A 92 -9.64 -21.52 6.11
C LEU A 92 -8.47 -20.65 5.63
N ALA A 93 -8.23 -19.53 6.30
CA ALA A 93 -7.23 -18.53 5.96
C ALA A 93 -5.87 -18.79 6.62
N GLU A 94 -5.78 -19.66 7.63
CA GLU A 94 -4.51 -20.15 8.14
C GLU A 94 -3.75 -20.82 6.97
N PRO A 95 -2.61 -20.26 6.53
CA PRO A 95 -1.69 -21.01 5.71
C PRO A 95 -1.26 -22.19 6.59
N GLY A 96 -1.56 -23.43 6.18
CA GLY A 96 -1.25 -24.65 6.94
C GLY A 96 0.25 -24.85 7.26
N ALA A 97 1.10 -23.91 6.87
CA ALA A 97 2.48 -23.81 7.29
C ALA A 97 2.75 -22.39 7.79
N ARG A 98 3.31 -22.27 9.00
CA ARG A 98 4.01 -21.05 9.44
C ARG A 98 4.94 -20.63 8.31
N PRO A 99 5.05 -19.33 7.95
CA PRO A 99 5.99 -18.90 6.94
C PRO A 99 7.38 -19.30 7.42
N GLN A 100 7.89 -20.43 6.90
CA GLN A 100 9.28 -20.74 7.03
C GLN A 100 9.96 -19.58 6.33
N ILE A 101 10.81 -18.88 7.06
CA ILE A 101 11.80 -17.98 6.48
C ILE A 101 12.81 -18.91 5.78
N VAL A 102 12.37 -19.61 4.74
CA VAL A 102 13.23 -20.27 3.78
C VAL A 102 13.90 -19.14 3.05
N ARG A 103 15.11 -18.82 3.52
CA ARG A 103 16.16 -18.06 2.83
C ARG A 103 15.58 -16.98 1.92
N SER A 104 15.47 -15.76 2.44
CA SER A 104 15.11 -14.53 1.73
C SER A 104 15.34 -14.64 0.22
N GLY A 105 14.31 -15.02 -0.54
CA GLY A 105 14.43 -15.20 -2.00
C GLY A 105 13.73 -16.40 -2.64
N GLU A 106 13.54 -17.54 -1.96
CA GLU A 106 13.06 -18.76 -2.65
C GLU A 106 11.52 -18.89 -2.75
N THR A 107 10.77 -18.21 -1.87
CA THR A 107 9.30 -18.05 -1.96
C THR A 107 8.88 -16.59 -1.79
N SER A 108 9.83 -15.66 -1.90
CA SER A 108 9.59 -14.22 -1.86
C SER A 108 9.23 -13.71 -3.27
N LEU A 109 8.49 -12.60 -3.35
CA LEU A 109 8.25 -11.83 -4.58
C LEU A 109 9.54 -11.60 -5.38
N GLU A 110 10.68 -11.43 -4.69
CA GLU A 110 11.99 -11.30 -5.32
C GLU A 110 12.34 -12.51 -6.20
N GLY A 111 12.03 -13.73 -5.76
CA GLY A 111 12.25 -14.95 -6.53
C GLY A 111 11.43 -14.97 -7.82
N LEU A 112 10.15 -14.59 -7.73
CA LEU A 112 9.27 -14.51 -8.89
C LEU A 112 9.74 -13.45 -9.89
N VAL A 113 10.09 -12.25 -9.42
CA VAL A 113 10.59 -11.16 -10.25
C VAL A 113 11.93 -11.55 -10.90
N ARG A 114 12.82 -12.22 -10.17
CA ARG A 114 14.10 -12.72 -10.70
C ARG A 114 13.90 -13.72 -11.83
N GLU A 115 12.98 -14.67 -11.67
CA GLU A 115 12.67 -15.66 -12.72
C GLU A 115 12.05 -14.99 -13.96
N MET A 116 11.26 -13.92 -13.78
CA MET A 116 10.72 -13.13 -14.89
C MET A 116 11.76 -12.24 -15.58
N LEU A 117 12.70 -11.65 -14.84
CA LEU A 117 13.73 -10.76 -15.39
C LEU A 117 14.91 -11.50 -16.02
N ARG A 118 15.19 -12.73 -15.59
CA ARG A 118 16.27 -13.57 -16.12
C ARG A 118 16.27 -13.69 -17.66
N PRO A 119 15.15 -14.04 -18.34
CA PRO A 119 15.14 -14.13 -19.80
C PRO A 119 15.36 -12.79 -20.50
N MET A 120 14.81 -11.68 -19.98
CA MET A 120 14.97 -10.36 -20.59
C MET A 120 16.41 -9.86 -20.49
N LEU A 121 17.06 -10.08 -19.33
CA LEU A 121 18.46 -9.73 -19.13
C LEU A 121 19.39 -10.59 -19.99
N ALA A 122 19.09 -11.89 -20.15
CA ALA A 122 19.88 -12.77 -21.02
C ALA A 122 19.83 -12.30 -22.48
N GLU A 123 18.64 -12.05 -23.02
CA GLU A 123 18.48 -11.55 -24.40
C GLU A 123 19.18 -10.20 -24.60
N TRP A 124 19.09 -9.31 -23.62
CA TRP A 124 19.77 -8.02 -23.66
C TRP A 124 21.30 -8.19 -23.65
N LEU A 125 21.83 -9.07 -22.80
CA LEU A 125 23.26 -9.35 -22.74
C LEU A 125 23.76 -9.96 -24.06
N ASP A 126 23.04 -10.91 -24.63
CA ASP A 126 23.42 -11.52 -25.91
C ASP A 126 23.53 -10.49 -27.05
N LYS A 127 22.66 -9.48 -27.06
CA LYS A 127 22.65 -8.41 -28.08
C LYS A 127 23.71 -7.34 -27.86
N ASN A 128 23.98 -6.97 -26.60
CA ASN A 128 24.77 -5.77 -26.30
C ASN A 128 26.21 -6.07 -25.83
N LEU A 129 26.45 -7.24 -25.25
CA LEU A 129 27.74 -7.61 -24.68
C LEU A 129 28.84 -7.81 -25.74
N PRO A 130 28.59 -8.43 -26.92
CA PRO A 130 29.64 -8.61 -27.93
C PRO A 130 30.28 -7.29 -28.37
N GLY A 131 29.48 -6.28 -28.69
CA GLY A 131 30.00 -4.98 -29.14
C GLY A 131 30.75 -4.21 -28.05
N MET A 132 30.38 -4.41 -26.78
CA MET A 132 31.10 -3.81 -25.65
C MET A 132 32.46 -4.48 -25.44
N VAL A 133 32.50 -5.81 -25.55
CA VAL A 133 33.75 -6.58 -25.42
C VAL A 133 34.71 -6.27 -26.56
N GLU A 134 34.24 -6.19 -27.81
CA GLU A 134 35.10 -5.85 -28.95
C GLU A 134 35.81 -4.50 -28.77
N LYS A 135 35.09 -3.47 -28.29
CA LYS A 135 35.68 -2.15 -28.00
C LYS A 135 36.75 -2.23 -26.91
N MET A 136 36.47 -2.97 -25.83
CA MET A 136 37.43 -3.17 -24.74
C MET A 136 38.67 -3.94 -25.21
N VAL A 137 38.48 -4.99 -26.02
CA VAL A 137 39.58 -5.79 -26.57
C VAL A 137 40.41 -4.97 -27.57
N GLN A 138 39.79 -4.18 -28.45
CA GLN A 138 40.51 -3.28 -29.35
C GLN A 138 41.35 -2.26 -28.58
N ALA A 139 40.79 -1.65 -27.53
CA ALA A 139 41.52 -0.73 -26.65
C ALA A 139 42.71 -1.42 -25.96
N GLU A 140 42.51 -2.66 -25.51
CA GLU A 140 43.55 -3.45 -24.85
C GLU A 140 44.67 -3.89 -25.81
N ILE A 141 44.35 -4.30 -27.03
CA ILE A 141 45.33 -4.61 -28.08
C ILE A 141 46.12 -3.37 -28.47
N ALA A 142 45.45 -2.23 -28.70
CA ALA A 142 46.11 -0.97 -29.03
C ALA A 142 47.10 -0.54 -27.95
N ARG A 143 46.73 -0.72 -26.67
CA ARG A 143 47.59 -0.45 -25.51
C ARG A 143 48.83 -1.36 -25.47
N ILE A 144 48.67 -2.66 -25.72
CA ILE A 144 49.78 -3.61 -25.72
C ILE A 144 50.70 -3.40 -26.93
N ALA A 145 50.13 -3.14 -28.10
CA ALA A 145 50.87 -2.88 -29.34
C ALA A 145 51.69 -1.59 -29.24
N GLY A 146 51.10 -0.50 -28.71
CA GLY A 146 51.80 0.77 -28.49
C GLY A 146 52.90 0.72 -27.42
N LYS A 147 52.92 -0.31 -26.56
CA LYS A 147 53.97 -0.52 -25.55
C LYS A 147 55.15 -1.38 -26.05
N ARG A 148 55.00 -2.05 -27.20
CA ARG A 148 56.05 -2.89 -27.83
C ARG A 148 56.77 -2.22 -29.00
N GLY A 149 56.37 -1.01 -29.38
CA GLY A 149 57.03 -0.16 -30.38
C GLY A 149 57.91 0.89 -29.75
#